data_AF-Q4BVM4-F1
#
_entry.id   AF-Q4BVM4-F1
#
_cell.length_a   1.000
_cell.length_b   1.000
_cell.length_c   1.000
_cell.angle_alpha   90.00
_cell.angle_beta   90.00
_cell.angle_gamma   90.00
#
_symmetry.space_group_name_H-M   'P 1'
#
loop_
_entity.id
_entity.type
_entity.pdbx_description
1 polymer ?
#
loop_
_entity_poly.entity_id
_entity_poly.type
_entity_poly.pdbx_seq_one_letter_code
_entity_poly.pdbx_strand_id
1 'polypeptide(L)'
;MLDGLDEVANADERNAVSAWVNQQMTVYRETVFIVTSRPHGFQSAPIERVGTVLEVLPFNPQQVEDFICSLYRQNEIMRTGRETPAVLREAETLSDDLITRIQEQPAIAEMGRNPLLVTMIATVHYCGSALPGRRVELYQKICDLLLGARQQAKRMKVPLIGEQNKSVLQVLALSLMQAKTREFSLELATQIIQEELGKVAGNTLTGGEFLKQIKDWTLDKKQLLA
;
A
#
# COMPACT_ATOMS: atom_id res chain seq x y z
N MET A 1 -4.04 1.70 21.15
CA MET A 1 -3.07 1.11 20.22
C MET A 1 -2.28 2.23 19.59
N LEU A 2 -0.97 2.08 19.49
CA LEU A 2 -0.04 3.02 18.86
C LEU A 2 0.57 2.31 17.65
N ASP A 3 0.31 2.81 16.46
CA ASP A 3 0.75 2.19 15.21
C ASP A 3 1.98 2.90 14.65
N GLY A 4 3.00 2.15 14.23
CA GLY A 4 4.13 2.68 13.48
C GLY A 4 5.09 3.58 14.26
N LEU A 5 5.67 3.11 15.37
CA LEU A 5 6.69 3.90 16.09
C LEU A 5 7.89 4.29 15.19
N ASP A 6 8.22 3.48 14.19
CA ASP A 6 9.29 3.75 13.23
C ASP A 6 8.96 4.86 12.22
N GLU A 7 7.73 5.35 12.18
CA GLU A 7 7.31 6.43 11.29
C GLU A 7 7.80 7.80 11.74
N VAL A 8 8.18 7.94 13.02
CA VAL A 8 8.84 9.14 13.54
C VAL A 8 10.27 9.17 13.05
N ALA A 9 10.53 9.93 11.98
CA ALA A 9 11.82 9.96 11.29
C ALA A 9 12.96 10.50 12.17
N ASN A 10 12.70 11.57 12.93
CA ASN A 10 13.66 12.17 13.84
C ASN A 10 13.89 11.25 15.06
N ALA A 11 15.14 10.94 15.36
CA ALA A 11 15.49 10.03 16.46
C ALA A 11 15.15 10.61 17.85
N ASP A 12 15.35 11.91 18.06
CA ASP A 12 15.07 12.56 19.33
C ASP A 12 13.57 12.62 19.60
N GLU A 13 12.77 12.93 18.56
CA GLU A 13 11.30 12.88 18.65
C GLU A 13 10.82 11.47 18.93
N ARG A 14 11.40 10.45 18.28
CA ARG A 14 11.03 9.04 18.50
C ARG A 14 11.35 8.57 19.91
N ASN A 15 12.48 9.02 20.47
CA ASN A 15 12.84 8.78 21.88
C ASN A 15 11.87 9.49 22.83
N ALA A 16 11.48 10.73 22.53
CA ALA A 16 10.50 11.46 23.32
C ALA A 16 9.13 10.75 23.31
N VAL A 17 8.68 10.25 22.16
CA VAL A 17 7.47 9.42 22.05
C VAL A 17 7.61 8.17 22.90
N SER A 18 8.72 7.45 22.83
CA SER A 18 8.95 6.21 23.60
C SER A 18 8.93 6.47 25.12
N ALA A 19 9.57 7.56 25.57
CA ALA A 19 9.54 7.99 26.97
C ALA A 19 8.12 8.37 27.42
N TRP A 20 7.37 9.06 26.57
CA TRP A 20 5.97 9.40 26.82
C TRP A 20 5.10 8.13 26.96
N VAL A 21 5.29 7.13 26.09
CA VAL A 21 4.58 5.84 26.20
C VAL A 21 4.90 5.14 27.51
N ASN A 22 6.17 5.08 27.93
CA ASN A 22 6.57 4.54 29.22
C ASN A 22 5.86 5.25 30.39
N GLN A 23 5.72 6.57 30.32
CA GLN A 23 4.99 7.34 31.32
C GLN A 23 3.50 6.97 31.32
N GLN A 24 2.87 6.87 30.15
CA GLN A 24 1.44 6.49 30.06
C GLN A 24 1.19 5.09 30.63
N MET A 25 2.09 4.14 30.39
CA MET A 25 2.01 2.80 30.99
C MET A 25 2.17 2.81 32.52
N THR A 26 2.79 3.86 33.09
CA THR A 26 2.86 4.07 34.55
C THR A 26 1.54 4.55 35.12
N VAL A 27 0.91 5.50 34.42
CA VAL A 27 -0.30 6.18 34.85
C VAL A 27 -1.51 5.26 34.68
N TYR A 28 -1.60 4.56 33.55
CA TYR A 28 -2.73 3.73 33.17
C TYR A 28 -2.38 2.24 33.27
N ARG A 29 -2.19 1.75 34.50
CA ARG A 29 -1.71 0.37 34.75
C ARG A 29 -2.69 -0.74 34.35
N GLU A 30 -3.97 -0.42 34.30
CA GLU A 30 -5.03 -1.37 33.94
C GLU A 30 -5.33 -1.38 32.42
N THR A 31 -4.70 -0.48 31.67
CA THR A 31 -4.94 -0.35 30.22
C THR A 31 -3.95 -1.20 29.44
N VAL A 32 -4.46 -1.94 28.44
CA VAL A 32 -3.62 -2.69 27.50
C VAL A 32 -3.01 -1.73 26.47
N PHE A 33 -1.68 -1.69 26.42
CA PHE A 33 -0.93 -0.99 25.38
C PHE A 33 -0.49 -1.99 24.31
N ILE A 34 -0.86 -1.71 23.05
CA ILE A 34 -0.36 -2.39 21.86
C ILE A 34 0.41 -1.35 21.07
N VAL A 35 1.69 -1.63 20.79
CA VAL A 35 2.59 -0.77 20.02
C VAL A 35 3.15 -1.57 18.85
N THR A 36 3.09 -1.02 17.65
CA THR A 36 3.69 -1.65 16.46
C THR A 36 4.89 -0.83 15.98
N SER A 37 5.87 -1.51 15.39
CA SER A 37 7.05 -0.87 14.80
C SER A 37 7.77 -1.86 13.90
N ARG A 38 8.50 -1.37 12.89
CA ARG A 38 9.51 -2.18 12.21
C ARG A 38 10.67 -2.53 13.14
N PRO A 39 11.36 -3.67 12.94
CA PRO A 39 12.43 -4.12 13.84
C PRO A 39 13.48 -3.04 14.15
N HIS A 40 13.94 -2.31 13.12
CA HIS A 40 14.94 -1.26 13.30
C HIS A 40 14.42 -0.06 14.11
N GLY A 41 13.16 0.34 13.91
CA GLY A 41 12.57 1.47 14.65
C GLY A 41 12.42 1.15 16.12
N PHE A 42 11.94 -0.05 16.45
CA PHE A 42 11.83 -0.54 17.82
C PHE A 42 13.19 -0.61 18.52
N GLN A 43 14.21 -1.16 17.85
CA GLN A 43 15.57 -1.25 18.41
C GLN A 43 16.20 0.12 18.69
N SER A 44 15.89 1.12 17.86
CA SER A 44 16.45 2.47 17.99
C SER A 44 15.82 3.31 19.11
N ALA A 45 14.63 2.93 19.58
CA ALA A 45 13.88 3.63 20.62
C ALA A 45 13.01 2.62 21.40
N PRO A 46 13.63 1.76 22.23
CA PRO A 46 12.91 0.71 22.92
C PRO A 46 11.98 1.27 24.01
N ILE A 47 10.80 0.65 24.16
CA ILE A 47 9.85 0.97 25.23
C ILE A 47 10.10 0.00 26.39
N GLU A 48 10.85 0.47 27.38
CA GLU A 48 11.32 -0.32 28.53
C GLU A 48 10.22 -1.09 29.27
N ARG A 49 9.00 -0.55 29.32
CA ARG A 49 7.89 -1.15 30.08
C ARG A 49 7.07 -2.19 29.33
N VAL A 50 7.44 -2.50 28.08
CA VAL A 50 6.77 -3.56 27.32
C VAL A 50 7.12 -4.92 27.91
N GLY A 51 6.11 -5.61 28.44
CA GLY A 51 6.29 -6.94 29.04
C GLY A 51 6.34 -8.09 28.03
N THR A 52 5.93 -7.86 26.77
CA THR A 52 5.92 -8.90 25.74
C THR A 52 6.23 -8.28 24.38
N VAL A 53 7.27 -8.80 23.73
CA VAL A 53 7.66 -8.43 22.37
C VAL A 53 7.30 -9.60 21.46
N LEU A 54 6.52 -9.31 20.42
CA LEU A 54 6.10 -10.29 19.42
C LEU A 54 6.59 -9.87 18.05
N GLU A 55 6.97 -10.85 17.23
CA GLU A 55 7.31 -10.64 15.82
C GLU A 55 6.20 -11.17 14.93
N VAL A 56 5.78 -10.36 13.95
CA VAL A 56 4.83 -10.81 12.93
C VAL A 56 5.59 -11.63 11.90
N LEU A 57 5.34 -12.93 11.88
CA LEU A 57 5.98 -13.84 10.95
C LEU A 57 5.35 -13.73 9.54
N PRO A 58 6.12 -14.06 8.49
CA PRO A 58 5.56 -14.22 7.16
C PRO A 58 4.51 -15.34 7.15
N PHE A 59 3.55 -15.27 6.23
CA PHE A 59 2.57 -16.32 6.04
C PHE A 59 3.23 -17.66 5.69
N ASN A 60 2.66 -18.71 6.26
CA ASN A 60 2.88 -20.07 5.79
C ASN A 60 1.97 -20.37 4.58
N PRO A 61 2.21 -21.47 3.83
CA PRO A 61 1.41 -21.78 2.64
C PRO A 61 -0.10 -21.84 2.89
N GLN A 62 -0.54 -22.45 4.00
CA GLN A 62 -1.96 -22.52 4.34
C GLN A 62 -2.56 -21.14 4.57
N GLN A 63 -1.85 -20.25 5.27
CA GLN A 63 -2.29 -18.87 5.50
C GLN A 63 -2.36 -18.06 4.20
N VAL A 64 -1.49 -18.34 3.23
CA VAL A 64 -1.56 -17.72 1.89
C VAL A 64 -2.85 -18.15 1.18
N GLU A 65 -3.17 -19.44 1.19
CA GLU A 65 -4.40 -19.98 0.60
C GLU A 65 -5.65 -19.40 1.26
N ASP A 66 -5.73 -19.46 2.60
CA ASP A 66 -6.84 -18.93 3.38
C ASP A 66 -7.05 -17.43 3.12
N PHE A 67 -5.96 -16.68 3.02
CA PHE A 67 -5.98 -15.25 2.72
C PHE A 67 -6.51 -14.98 1.31
N ILE A 68 -6.05 -15.74 0.30
CA ILE A 68 -6.50 -15.58 -1.09
C ILE A 68 -7.99 -15.92 -1.21
N CYS A 69 -8.43 -17.06 -0.69
CA CYS A 69 -9.85 -17.45 -0.72
C CYS A 69 -10.73 -16.38 -0.05
N SER A 70 -10.32 -15.89 1.11
CA SER A 70 -11.04 -14.83 1.83
C SER A 70 -11.08 -13.53 1.03
N LEU A 71 -9.95 -13.11 0.46
CA LEU A 71 -9.83 -11.88 -0.33
C LEU A 71 -10.73 -11.92 -1.57
N TYR A 72 -10.69 -13.00 -2.35
CA TYR A 72 -11.53 -13.13 -3.54
C TYR A 72 -13.01 -13.17 -3.20
N ARG A 73 -13.41 -13.90 -2.15
CA ARG A 73 -14.80 -13.92 -1.69
C ARG A 73 -15.30 -12.54 -1.30
N GLN A 74 -14.54 -11.78 -0.51
CA GLN A 74 -14.94 -10.44 -0.10
C GLN A 74 -14.99 -9.46 -1.27
N ASN A 75 -13.98 -9.48 -2.14
CA ASN A 75 -13.94 -8.62 -3.33
C ASN A 75 -15.16 -8.85 -4.23
N GLU A 76 -15.53 -10.11 -4.46
CA GLU A 76 -16.69 -10.46 -5.29
C GLU A 76 -18.02 -10.06 -4.66
N ILE A 77 -18.17 -10.23 -3.35
CA ILE A 77 -19.34 -9.76 -2.60
C ILE A 77 -19.44 -8.24 -2.68
N MET A 78 -18.34 -7.51 -2.47
CA MET A 78 -18.30 -6.05 -2.51
C MET A 78 -18.58 -5.51 -3.91
N ARG A 79 -18.00 -6.12 -4.95
CA ARG A 79 -18.20 -5.74 -6.36
C ARG A 79 -19.65 -5.89 -6.79
N THR A 80 -20.29 -7.00 -6.42
CA THR A 80 -21.65 -7.34 -6.87
C THR A 80 -22.73 -6.82 -5.93
N GLY A 81 -22.36 -6.45 -4.70
CA GLY A 81 -23.26 -6.07 -3.62
C GLY A 81 -24.13 -7.23 -3.14
N ARG A 82 -23.79 -8.49 -3.46
CA ARG A 82 -24.62 -9.67 -3.19
C ARG A 82 -23.77 -10.88 -2.84
N GLU A 83 -24.27 -11.68 -1.92
CA GLU A 83 -23.72 -13.00 -1.61
C GLU A 83 -24.63 -14.08 -2.19
N THR A 84 -24.37 -14.49 -3.44
CA THR A 84 -25.14 -15.57 -4.10
C THR A 84 -24.25 -16.76 -4.42
N PRO A 85 -24.81 -17.98 -4.59
CA PRO A 85 -24.00 -19.15 -4.97
C PRO A 85 -23.20 -18.96 -6.27
N ALA A 86 -23.66 -18.12 -7.20
CA ALA A 86 -22.93 -17.82 -8.43
C ALA A 86 -21.68 -16.97 -8.14
N VAL A 87 -21.84 -15.92 -7.32
CA VAL A 87 -20.74 -15.02 -6.89
C VAL A 87 -19.68 -15.79 -6.10
N LEU A 88 -20.11 -16.67 -5.19
CA LEU A 88 -19.18 -17.50 -4.41
C LEU A 88 -18.39 -18.48 -5.28
N ARG A 89 -19.04 -19.10 -6.28
CA ARG A 89 -18.34 -19.98 -7.24
C ARG A 89 -17.34 -19.22 -8.13
N GLU A 90 -17.66 -18.00 -8.54
CA GLU A 90 -16.73 -17.16 -9.30
C GLU A 90 -15.50 -16.80 -8.46
N ALA A 91 -15.70 -16.41 -7.19
CA ALA A 91 -14.63 -16.15 -6.24
C ALA A 91 -13.73 -17.38 -6.04
N GLU A 92 -14.32 -18.56 -5.83
CA GLU A 92 -13.62 -19.83 -5.66
C GLU A 92 -12.78 -20.18 -6.90
N THR A 93 -13.38 -20.08 -8.09
CA THR A 93 -12.68 -20.34 -9.37
C THR A 93 -11.46 -19.44 -9.54
N LEU A 94 -11.60 -18.14 -9.21
CA LEU A 94 -10.51 -17.18 -9.32
C LEU A 94 -9.42 -17.37 -8.24
N SER A 95 -9.81 -17.73 -7.01
CA SER A 95 -8.84 -18.03 -5.96
C SER A 95 -8.04 -19.29 -6.28
N ASP A 96 -8.68 -20.34 -6.78
CA ASP A 96 -8.04 -21.61 -7.11
C ASP A 96 -7.03 -21.46 -8.25
N ASP A 97 -7.37 -20.68 -9.29
CA ASP A 97 -6.44 -20.33 -10.38
C ASP A 97 -5.22 -19.58 -9.83
N LEU A 98 -5.42 -18.61 -8.94
CA LEU A 98 -4.29 -17.88 -8.35
C LEU A 98 -3.41 -18.78 -7.47
N ILE A 99 -4.02 -19.57 -6.59
CA ILE A 99 -3.31 -20.49 -5.69
C ILE A 99 -2.45 -21.45 -6.53
N THR A 100 -3.03 -22.05 -7.57
CA THR A 100 -2.31 -22.95 -8.49
C THR A 100 -1.10 -22.25 -9.10
N ARG A 101 -1.26 -21.05 -9.64
CA ARG A 101 -0.14 -20.30 -10.26
C ARG A 101 0.95 -19.91 -9.27
N ILE A 102 0.59 -19.60 -8.01
CA ILE A 102 1.56 -19.29 -6.96
C ILE A 102 2.36 -20.55 -6.61
N GLN A 103 1.69 -21.69 -6.45
CA GLN A 103 2.34 -22.97 -6.11
C GLN A 103 3.27 -23.47 -7.23
N GLU A 104 2.89 -23.27 -8.50
CA GLU A 104 3.70 -23.65 -9.66
C GLU A 104 4.95 -22.78 -9.87
N GLN A 105 5.01 -21.60 -9.25
CA GLN A 105 6.07 -20.61 -9.47
C GLN A 105 6.79 -20.26 -8.15
N PRO A 106 7.93 -20.91 -7.84
CA PRO A 106 8.63 -20.72 -6.57
C PRO A 106 8.96 -19.26 -6.22
N ALA A 107 9.29 -18.44 -7.23
CA ALA A 107 9.56 -17.03 -7.04
C ALA A 107 8.32 -16.24 -6.57
N ILE A 108 7.14 -16.61 -7.06
CA ILE A 108 5.86 -16.01 -6.66
C ILE A 108 5.47 -16.52 -5.28
N ALA A 109 5.62 -17.82 -5.00
CA ALA A 109 5.39 -18.39 -3.67
C ALA A 109 6.21 -17.67 -2.58
N GLU A 110 7.50 -17.45 -2.82
CA GLU A 110 8.37 -16.72 -1.89
C GLU A 110 7.96 -15.25 -1.71
N MET A 111 7.44 -14.59 -2.75
CA MET A 111 6.86 -13.24 -2.62
C MET A 111 5.55 -13.26 -1.83
N GLY A 112 4.69 -14.26 -2.07
CA GLY A 112 3.36 -14.41 -1.48
C GLY A 112 3.36 -14.64 0.03
N ARG A 113 4.52 -15.00 0.63
CA ARG A 113 4.67 -15.08 2.09
C ARG A 113 4.50 -13.74 2.79
N ASN A 114 4.65 -12.63 2.08
CA ASN A 114 4.37 -11.30 2.62
C ASN A 114 2.90 -10.92 2.32
N PRO A 115 2.07 -10.65 3.35
CA PRO A 115 0.64 -10.33 3.15
C PRO A 115 0.39 -9.15 2.21
N LEU A 116 1.26 -8.13 2.23
CA LEU A 116 1.15 -6.99 1.32
C LEU A 116 1.42 -7.41 -0.14
N LEU A 117 2.43 -8.25 -0.36
CA LEU A 117 2.78 -8.70 -1.70
C LEU A 117 1.75 -9.66 -2.27
N VAL A 118 1.14 -10.54 -1.46
CA VAL A 118 0.08 -11.43 -1.96
C VAL A 118 -1.17 -10.63 -2.36
N THR A 119 -1.53 -9.57 -1.65
CA THR A 119 -2.60 -8.63 -2.09
C THR A 119 -2.27 -8.00 -3.44
N MET A 120 -1.03 -7.57 -3.65
CA MET A 120 -0.59 -7.01 -4.94
C MET A 120 -0.64 -8.06 -6.06
N ILE A 121 -0.20 -9.29 -5.79
CA ILE A 121 -0.25 -10.41 -6.73
C ILE A 121 -1.71 -10.69 -7.12
N ALA A 122 -2.61 -10.80 -6.14
CA ALA A 122 -4.04 -11.00 -6.36
C ALA A 122 -4.67 -9.85 -7.17
N THR A 123 -4.26 -8.61 -6.91
CA THR A 123 -4.70 -7.44 -7.69
C THR A 123 -4.29 -7.57 -9.17
N VAL A 124 -3.01 -7.89 -9.43
CA VAL A 124 -2.51 -8.08 -10.80
C VAL A 124 -3.20 -9.25 -11.49
N HIS A 125 -3.41 -10.35 -10.77
CA HIS A 125 -4.12 -11.52 -11.25
C HIS A 125 -5.54 -11.18 -11.70
N TYR A 126 -6.28 -10.48 -10.84
CA TYR A 126 -7.65 -10.09 -11.06
C TYR A 126 -7.82 -9.16 -12.28
N CYS A 127 -6.83 -8.30 -12.56
CA CYS A 127 -6.80 -7.49 -13.76
C CYS A 127 -6.45 -8.27 -15.05
N GLY A 128 -6.33 -9.60 -15.00
CA GLY A 128 -6.02 -10.46 -16.15
C GLY A 128 -4.58 -10.33 -16.65
N SER A 129 -3.68 -9.76 -15.85
CA SER A 129 -2.27 -9.59 -16.21
C SER A 129 -1.44 -10.81 -15.84
N ALA A 130 -0.42 -11.11 -16.65
CA ALA A 130 0.57 -12.13 -16.30
C ALA A 130 1.24 -11.82 -14.96
N LEU A 131 1.35 -12.84 -14.10
CA LEU A 131 1.97 -12.69 -12.79
C LEU A 131 3.47 -12.39 -12.92
N PRO A 132 3.99 -11.41 -12.19
CA PRO A 132 5.40 -11.06 -12.23
C PRO A 132 6.23 -12.11 -11.50
N GLY A 133 7.38 -12.48 -12.07
CA GLY A 133 8.32 -13.39 -11.42
C GLY A 133 9.24 -12.69 -10.42
N ARG A 134 9.25 -11.34 -10.41
CA ARG A 134 10.15 -10.53 -9.57
C ARG A 134 9.40 -9.42 -8.85
N ARG A 135 9.86 -9.10 -7.63
CA ARG A 135 9.28 -8.02 -6.79
C ARG A 135 9.24 -6.67 -7.50
N VAL A 136 10.29 -6.31 -8.23
CA VAL A 136 10.35 -5.06 -9.02
C VAL A 136 9.27 -5.01 -10.10
N GLU A 137 9.03 -6.12 -10.79
CA GLU A 137 8.00 -6.20 -11.84
C GLU A 137 6.59 -6.11 -11.22
N LEU A 138 6.40 -6.68 -10.03
CA LEU A 138 5.16 -6.55 -9.28
C LEU A 138 4.88 -5.09 -8.90
N TYR A 139 5.85 -4.40 -8.32
CA TYR A 139 5.70 -2.98 -8.00
C TYR A 139 5.44 -2.14 -9.25
N GLN A 140 6.15 -2.43 -10.35
CA GLN A 140 5.95 -1.76 -11.62
C GLN A 140 4.50 -1.93 -12.13
N LYS A 141 3.99 -3.17 -12.17
CA LYS A 141 2.61 -3.46 -12.56
C LYS A 141 1.59 -2.76 -11.66
N ILE A 142 1.81 -2.74 -10.34
CA ILE A 142 0.92 -2.04 -9.41
C ILE A 142 0.92 -0.54 -9.66
N CYS A 143 2.07 0.08 -9.86
CA CYS A 143 2.16 1.50 -10.23
C CYS A 143 1.39 1.77 -11.53
N ASP A 144 1.56 0.92 -12.55
CA ASP A 144 0.89 1.08 -13.84
C ASP A 144 -0.62 0.91 -13.72
N LEU A 145 -1.09 -0.05 -12.91
CA LEU A 145 -2.52 -0.23 -12.63
C LEU A 145 -3.08 1.00 -11.89
N LEU A 146 -2.40 1.48 -10.85
CA LEU A 146 -2.82 2.63 -10.06
C LEU A 146 -2.88 3.91 -10.90
N LEU A 147 -1.88 4.15 -11.75
CA LEU A 147 -1.73 5.38 -12.54
C LEU A 147 -2.42 5.33 -13.92
N GLY A 148 -2.58 4.14 -14.50
CA GLY A 148 -3.10 3.93 -15.86
C GLY A 148 -4.61 3.72 -15.95
N ALA A 149 -5.27 3.22 -14.90
CA ALA A 149 -6.70 2.85 -15.00
C ALA A 149 -7.67 4.04 -15.17
N ARG A 150 -7.17 5.28 -15.09
CA ARG A 150 -7.96 6.50 -15.34
C ARG A 150 -8.47 6.58 -16.79
N GLN A 151 -7.77 5.97 -17.75
CA GLN A 151 -8.17 6.02 -19.17
C GLN A 151 -9.30 5.05 -19.53
N GLN A 152 -9.30 3.85 -18.94
CA GLN A 152 -10.27 2.81 -19.30
C GLN A 152 -11.64 2.99 -18.62
N ALA A 153 -11.67 3.52 -17.39
CA ALA A 153 -12.89 3.46 -16.56
C ALA A 153 -13.89 4.61 -16.76
N LYS A 154 -13.47 5.82 -17.18
CA LYS A 154 -14.38 6.99 -17.13
C LYS A 154 -14.57 7.78 -18.43
N ARG A 155 -13.96 7.44 -19.58
CA ARG A 155 -14.04 8.25 -20.84
C ARG A 155 -13.89 9.77 -20.62
N MET A 156 -13.24 10.18 -19.54
CA MET A 156 -13.05 11.60 -19.20
C MET A 156 -11.81 12.10 -19.94
N LYS A 157 -11.81 13.39 -20.27
CA LYS A 157 -10.59 14.09 -20.70
C LYS A 157 -9.62 14.12 -19.52
N VAL A 158 -8.82 13.08 -19.40
CA VAL A 158 -7.71 13.04 -18.44
C VAL A 158 -6.58 13.89 -19.02
N PRO A 159 -6.05 14.87 -18.27
CA PRO A 159 -5.02 15.76 -18.79
C PRO A 159 -3.69 15.05 -19.06
N LEU A 160 -3.41 13.95 -18.36
CA LEU A 160 -2.15 13.20 -18.45
C LEU A 160 -2.34 11.67 -18.53
N ILE A 161 -1.54 11.02 -19.36
CA ILE A 161 -1.49 9.56 -19.46
C ILE A 161 -0.73 8.95 -18.26
N GLY A 162 -0.86 7.64 -18.05
CA GLY A 162 -0.23 6.94 -16.92
C GLY A 162 1.27 7.21 -16.77
N GLU A 163 2.02 7.15 -17.88
CA GLU A 163 3.46 7.44 -17.90
C GLU A 163 3.81 8.87 -17.50
N GLN A 164 2.98 9.85 -17.88
CA GLN A 164 3.18 11.25 -17.48
C GLN A 164 2.86 11.46 -16.00
N ASN A 165 1.81 10.82 -15.47
CA ASN A 165 1.55 10.84 -14.03
C ASN A 165 2.73 10.23 -13.26
N LYS A 166 3.27 9.13 -13.78
CA LYS A 166 4.40 8.41 -13.20
C LYS A 166 5.66 9.27 -13.15
N SER A 167 6.04 9.93 -14.26
CA SER A 167 7.26 10.76 -14.29
C SER A 167 7.20 11.89 -13.27
N VAL A 168 6.04 12.57 -13.16
CA VAL A 168 5.83 13.66 -12.21
C VAL A 168 5.88 13.15 -10.76
N LEU A 169 5.20 12.04 -10.46
CA LEU A 169 5.17 11.47 -9.11
C LEU A 169 6.51 10.85 -8.69
N GLN A 170 7.33 10.39 -9.63
CA GLN A 170 8.68 9.88 -9.34
C GLN A 170 9.60 10.99 -8.81
N VAL A 171 9.49 12.22 -9.32
CA VAL A 171 10.25 13.37 -8.81
C VAL A 171 9.87 13.67 -7.36
N LEU A 172 8.57 13.66 -7.06
CA LEU A 172 8.07 13.83 -5.70
C LEU A 172 8.58 12.71 -4.79
N ALA A 173 8.42 11.44 -5.20
CA ALA A 173 8.86 10.29 -4.43
C ALA A 173 10.37 10.33 -4.12
N LEU A 174 11.20 10.67 -5.11
CA LEU A 174 12.64 10.79 -4.94
C LEU A 174 12.99 11.88 -3.91
N SER A 175 12.38 13.05 -4.00
CA SER A 175 12.61 14.16 -3.08
C SER A 175 12.26 13.78 -1.64
N LEU A 176 11.10 13.15 -1.43
CA LEU A 176 10.66 12.68 -0.11
C LEU A 176 11.59 11.59 0.46
N MET A 177 12.03 10.64 -0.38
CA MET A 177 12.99 9.60 0.02
C MET A 177 14.34 10.20 0.45
N GLN A 178 14.85 11.19 -0.28
CA GLN A 178 16.09 11.89 0.07
C GLN A 178 15.95 12.67 1.37
N ALA A 179 14.81 13.32 1.57
CA ALA A 179 14.47 14.04 2.80
C ALA A 179 14.10 13.11 3.97
N LYS A 180 13.98 11.79 3.74
CA LYS A 180 13.55 10.79 4.74
C LYS A 180 12.21 11.13 5.41
N THR A 181 11.33 11.81 4.70
CA THR A 181 9.97 12.15 5.17
C THR A 181 8.93 11.43 4.33
N ARG A 182 7.77 11.16 4.92
CA ARG A 182 6.58 10.63 4.24
C ARG A 182 5.48 11.67 4.13
N GLU A 183 5.61 12.77 4.88
CA GLU A 183 4.65 13.86 4.94
C GLU A 183 5.20 15.08 4.22
N PHE A 184 4.30 15.84 3.61
CA PHE A 184 4.61 17.04 2.87
C PHE A 184 3.41 17.98 2.85
N SER A 185 3.67 19.28 2.73
CA SER A 185 2.64 20.26 2.46
C SER A 185 2.33 20.33 0.96
N LEU A 186 1.13 20.81 0.61
CA LEU A 186 0.73 20.94 -0.79
C LEU A 186 1.62 21.94 -1.54
N GLU A 187 2.08 22.99 -0.85
CA GLU A 187 2.97 24.01 -1.38
C GLU A 187 4.33 23.41 -1.74
N LEU A 188 4.94 22.66 -0.81
CA LEU A 188 6.23 21.99 -1.05
C LEU A 188 6.13 20.99 -2.20
N ALA A 189 5.09 20.14 -2.20
CA ALA A 189 4.91 19.15 -3.25
C ALA A 189 4.68 19.81 -4.62
N THR A 190 3.92 20.91 -4.67
CA THR A 190 3.73 21.69 -5.90
C THR A 190 5.05 22.23 -6.41
N GLN A 191 5.88 22.80 -5.54
CA GLN A 191 7.20 23.31 -5.91
C GLN A 191 8.11 22.21 -6.47
N ILE A 192 8.13 21.03 -5.84
CA ILE A 192 8.96 19.89 -6.27
C ILE A 192 8.55 19.41 -7.66
N ILE A 193 7.25 19.33 -7.95
CA ILE A 193 6.77 18.72 -9.20
C ILE A 193 6.60 19.72 -10.35
N GLN A 194 6.60 21.03 -10.10
CA GLN A 194 6.19 22.03 -11.08
C GLN A 194 7.03 22.01 -12.35
N GLU A 195 8.34 21.78 -12.24
CA GLU A 195 9.24 21.71 -13.40
C GLU A 195 8.89 20.52 -14.30
N GLU A 196 8.76 19.33 -13.71
CA GLU A 196 8.46 18.11 -14.47
C GLU A 196 7.04 18.15 -15.03
N LEU A 197 6.08 18.68 -14.26
CA LEU A 197 4.71 18.89 -14.71
C LEU A 197 4.65 19.83 -15.92
N GLY A 198 5.45 20.91 -15.92
CA GLY A 198 5.54 21.83 -17.05
C GLY A 198 6.06 21.15 -18.33
N LYS A 199 6.99 20.19 -18.22
CA LYS A 199 7.49 19.43 -19.37
C LYS A 199 6.43 18.51 -19.99
N VAL A 200 5.59 17.88 -19.16
CA VAL A 200 4.61 16.88 -19.64
C VAL A 200 3.20 17.43 -19.91
N ALA A 201 2.82 18.53 -19.25
CA ALA A 201 1.47 19.11 -19.30
C ALA A 201 1.44 20.55 -19.86
N GLY A 202 2.60 21.18 -20.06
CA GLY A 202 2.68 22.62 -20.31
C GLY A 202 2.10 23.44 -19.14
N ASN A 203 1.53 24.60 -19.44
CA ASN A 203 0.89 25.49 -18.45
C ASN A 203 -0.61 25.20 -18.25
N THR A 204 -1.08 24.02 -18.63
CA THR A 204 -2.52 23.68 -18.61
C THR A 204 -3.00 23.16 -17.25
N LEU A 205 -2.09 22.75 -16.38
CA LEU A 205 -2.40 22.15 -15.08
C LEU A 205 -1.39 22.63 -14.03
N THR A 206 -1.88 23.11 -12.88
CA THR A 206 -1.00 23.45 -11.75
C THR A 206 -0.68 22.22 -10.91
N GLY A 207 0.46 22.22 -10.20
CA GLY A 207 0.84 21.10 -9.33
C GLY A 207 -0.21 20.81 -8.24
N GLY A 208 -0.85 21.84 -7.68
CA GLY A 208 -1.91 21.67 -6.69
C GLY A 208 -3.15 20.96 -7.26
N GLU A 209 -3.59 21.35 -8.47
CA GLU A 209 -4.71 20.70 -9.17
C GLU A 209 -4.37 19.25 -9.52
N PHE A 210 -3.14 19.01 -10.00
CA PHE A 210 -2.66 17.67 -10.29
C PHE A 210 -2.72 16.77 -9.05
N LEU A 211 -2.12 17.20 -7.93
CA LEU A 211 -2.07 16.41 -6.70
C LEU A 211 -3.46 16.15 -6.12
N LYS A 212 -4.37 17.14 -6.20
CA LYS A 212 -5.77 16.95 -5.78
C LYS A 212 -6.46 15.88 -6.62
N GLN A 213 -6.29 15.90 -7.95
CA GLN A 213 -6.84 14.87 -8.83
C GLN A 213 -6.29 13.47 -8.51
N ILE A 214 -4.98 13.36 -8.23
CA ILE A 214 -4.37 12.08 -7.83
C ILE A 214 -4.94 11.59 -6.48
N LYS A 215 -5.14 12.49 -5.51
CA LYS A 215 -5.72 12.17 -4.21
C LYS A 215 -7.15 11.66 -4.33
N ASP A 216 -8.01 12.42 -5.02
CA ASP A 216 -9.44 12.08 -5.18
C ASP A 216 -9.59 10.72 -5.89
N TRP A 217 -8.75 10.46 -6.89
CA TRP A 217 -8.69 9.16 -7.57
C TRP A 217 -8.30 7.99 -6.66
N THR A 218 -7.28 8.19 -5.83
CA THR A 218 -6.79 7.13 -4.94
C THR A 218 -7.86 6.75 -3.91
N LEU A 219 -8.70 7.71 -3.50
CA LEU A 219 -9.83 7.48 -2.59
C LEU A 219 -10.96 6.67 -3.27
N ASP A 220 -11.32 7.01 -4.52
CA ASP A 220 -12.29 6.21 -5.32
C ASP A 220 -11.83 4.76 -5.48
N LYS A 221 -10.52 4.53 -5.69
CA LYS A 221 -9.97 3.18 -5.92
C LYS A 221 -9.76 2.33 -4.68
N LYS A 222 -9.63 2.93 -3.49
CA LYS A 222 -9.63 2.15 -2.24
C LYS A 222 -10.90 1.31 -2.11
N GLN A 223 -11.99 1.66 -2.77
CA GLN A 223 -13.23 0.87 -2.83
C GLN A 223 -13.22 -0.23 -3.89
N LEU A 224 -12.26 -0.22 -4.83
CA LEU A 224 -12.13 -1.18 -5.93
C LEU A 224 -11.00 -2.20 -5.71
N LEU A 225 -10.07 -1.90 -4.80
CA LEU A 225 -8.90 -2.72 -4.46
C LEU A 225 -8.96 -3.28 -3.01
N ALA A 226 -10.03 -2.97 -2.28
CA ALA A 226 -10.36 -3.51 -0.95
C ALA A 226 -11.72 -4.20 -1.02
#